data_AF-A0AAJ0XA14-F1
#
_entry.id   AF-A0AAJ0XA14-F1
#
_cell.length_a   1.000
_cell.length_b   1.000
_cell.length_c   1.000
_cell.angle_alpha   90.00
_cell.angle_beta   90.00
_cell.angle_gamma   90.00
#
_symmetry.space_group_name_H-M   'P 1'
#
loop_
_entity.id
_entity.type
_entity.pdbx_description
1 polymer ?
#
loop_
_entity_poly.entity_id
_entity_poly.type
_entity_poly.pdbx_seq_one_letter_code
_entity_poly.pdbx_strand_id
1 'polypeptide(L)'
;MRIAVSSQNFRTITGHAGKTRRFLIYALAPDSEPTEIERLELPKDLTLHAYHGPDHPLYQRQLDAVLTASAGEKFVERMNRQGIEVITTAESDIEAALKAIAAGEPLPPAEPHEH
;
A
#
# COMPACT_ATOMS: atom_id res chain seq x y z
N MET A 1 -8.36 -0.63 11.10
CA MET A 1 -7.68 0.02 9.96
C MET A 1 -7.86 -0.82 8.71
N ARG A 2 -8.06 -0.20 7.54
CA ARG A 2 -7.98 -0.81 6.22
C ARG A 2 -6.70 -0.36 5.52
N ILE A 3 -5.90 -1.32 5.09
CA ILE A 3 -4.59 -1.05 4.48
C ILE A 3 -4.46 -1.79 3.16
N ALA A 4 -3.98 -1.11 2.13
CA ALA A 4 -3.65 -1.72 0.86
C ALA A 4 -2.14 -2.00 0.77
N VAL A 5 -1.77 -3.20 0.33
CA VAL A 5 -0.37 -3.63 0.18
C VAL A 5 -0.06 -3.75 -1.30
N SER A 6 0.93 -3.00 -1.79
CA SER A 6 1.35 -3.08 -3.20
C SER A 6 2.09 -4.39 -3.47
N SER A 7 1.52 -5.25 -4.32
CA SER A 7 2.10 -6.57 -4.60
C SER A 7 1.89 -6.99 -6.05
N GLN A 8 2.96 -7.12 -6.83
CA GLN A 8 2.85 -7.58 -8.22
C GLN A 8 2.46 -9.06 -8.35
N ASN A 9 2.72 -9.87 -7.33
CA ASN A 9 2.55 -11.34 -7.34
C ASN A 9 1.53 -11.84 -6.30
N PHE A 10 0.90 -10.93 -5.55
CA PHE A 10 0.02 -11.24 -4.40
C PHE A 10 0.69 -12.06 -3.28
N ARG A 11 2.02 -11.98 -3.17
CA ARG A 11 2.80 -12.73 -2.17
C ARG A 11 3.75 -11.86 -1.39
N THR A 12 4.42 -10.93 -2.07
CA THR A 12 5.43 -10.07 -1.45
C THR A 12 5.07 -8.60 -1.61
N ILE A 13 5.50 -7.79 -0.65
CA ILE A 13 5.49 -6.34 -0.75
C ILE A 13 6.46 -5.96 -1.87
N THR A 14 6.00 -5.14 -2.80
CA THR A 14 6.79 -4.69 -3.95
C THR A 14 6.82 -3.17 -4.01
N GLY A 15 7.89 -2.62 -4.57
CA GLY A 15 8.04 -1.17 -4.74
C GLY A 15 7.21 -0.61 -5.88
N HIS A 16 7.48 0.65 -6.21
CA HIS A 16 6.86 1.39 -7.30
C HIS A 16 5.33 1.45 -7.20
N ALA A 17 4.79 1.77 -6.02
CA ALA A 17 3.34 1.81 -5.77
C ALA A 17 2.55 2.61 -6.83
N GLY A 18 3.14 3.68 -7.38
CA GLY A 18 2.53 4.46 -8.46
C GLY A 18 2.31 3.67 -9.76
N LYS A 19 3.20 2.74 -10.11
CA LYS A 19 3.11 1.90 -11.32
C LYS A 19 2.47 0.54 -11.04
N THR A 20 2.30 0.18 -9.77
CA THR A 20 1.70 -1.07 -9.36
C THR A 20 0.23 -1.14 -9.78
N ARG A 21 -0.16 -2.32 -10.26
CA ARG A 21 -1.52 -2.63 -10.72
C ARG A 21 -2.29 -3.49 -9.73
N ARG A 22 -1.64 -4.00 -8.70
CA ARG A 22 -2.17 -5.06 -7.86
C ARG A 22 -1.98 -4.72 -6.39
N PHE A 23 -3.07 -4.78 -5.66
CA PHE A 23 -3.09 -4.51 -4.22
C PHE A 23 -3.84 -5.62 -3.50
N LEU A 24 -3.30 -6.04 -2.36
CA LEU A 24 -4.04 -6.82 -1.37
C LEU A 24 -4.56 -5.87 -0.33
N ILE A 25 -5.84 -5.94 0.01
CA ILE A 25 -6.47 -5.09 1.01
C ILE A 25 -6.71 -5.93 2.25
N TYR A 26 -6.22 -5.44 3.39
CA TYR A 26 -6.36 -6.08 4.69
C TYR A 26 -7.17 -5.21 5.64
N ALA A 27 -7.96 -5.87 6.48
CA ALA A 27 -8.46 -5.33 7.72
C ALA A 27 -7.47 -5.65 8.84
N LEU A 28 -7.03 -4.62 9.56
CA LEU A 28 -6.18 -4.70 10.74
C LEU A 28 -6.95 -4.22 11.97
N ALA A 29 -6.90 -5.02 13.02
CA ALA A 29 -7.29 -4.63 14.37
C ALA A 29 -6.04 -4.66 15.27
N PRO A 30 -5.97 -3.80 16.31
CA PRO A 30 -4.85 -3.81 17.24
C PRO A 30 -4.63 -5.21 17.84
N ASP A 31 -3.37 -5.61 17.94
CA ASP A 31 -2.93 -6.89 18.54
C ASP A 31 -3.66 -8.13 17.98
N SER A 32 -4.08 -8.07 16.71
CA SER A 32 -4.87 -9.11 16.06
C SER A 32 -4.26 -9.55 14.73
N GLU A 33 -4.60 -10.77 14.31
CA GLU A 33 -4.17 -11.30 13.01
C GLU A 33 -4.75 -10.51 11.84
N PRO A 34 -3.93 -10.10 10.84
CA PRO A 34 -4.40 -9.46 9.63
C PRO A 34 -5.39 -10.32 8.87
N THR A 35 -6.51 -9.73 8.41
CA THR A 35 -7.49 -10.43 7.57
C THR A 35 -7.50 -9.85 6.17
N GLU A 36 -7.16 -10.66 5.16
CA GLU A 36 -7.31 -10.26 3.75
C GLU A 36 -8.80 -10.14 3.42
N ILE A 37 -9.22 -8.99 2.88
CA ILE A 37 -10.63 -8.71 2.58
C ILE A 37 -10.91 -8.48 1.10
N GLU A 38 -9.90 -8.08 0.31
CA GLU A 38 -10.07 -7.84 -1.13
C GLU A 38 -8.72 -7.92 -1.87
N ARG A 39 -8.78 -8.32 -3.14
CA ARG A 39 -7.69 -8.10 -4.11
C ARG A 39 -8.14 -7.13 -5.18
N LEU A 40 -7.39 -6.06 -5.37
CA LEU A 40 -7.62 -5.08 -6.42
C LEU A 40 -6.60 -5.30 -7.54
N GLU A 41 -7.08 -5.57 -8.76
CA GLU A 41 -6.27 -5.58 -9.98
C GLU A 41 -6.74 -4.50 -10.94
N LEU A 42 -5.82 -3.61 -11.31
CA LEU A 42 -6.07 -2.44 -12.14
C LEU A 42 -5.63 -2.72 -13.60
N PRO A 43 -6.40 -2.24 -14.59
CA PRO A 43 -5.89 -2.02 -15.93
C PRO A 43 -4.62 -1.16 -15.90
N LYS A 44 -3.73 -1.33 -16.89
CA LYS A 44 -2.47 -0.57 -16.97
C LYS A 44 -2.71 0.95 -16.95
N ASP A 45 -3.76 1.38 -17.63
CA ASP A 45 -4.11 2.80 -17.77
C ASP A 45 -4.72 3.38 -16.50
N LEU A 46 -5.10 2.54 -15.53
CA LEU A 46 -5.58 2.95 -14.20
C LEU A 46 -4.51 2.78 -13.11
N THR A 47 -3.23 2.67 -13.46
CA THR A 47 -2.18 2.86 -12.44
C THR A 47 -2.20 4.30 -11.93
N LEU A 48 -1.77 4.53 -10.69
CA LEU A 48 -1.68 5.88 -10.13
C LEU A 48 -0.65 6.77 -10.87
N HIS A 49 0.26 6.17 -11.63
CA HIS A 49 1.15 6.90 -12.53
C HIS A 49 0.46 7.31 -13.84
N ALA A 50 -0.46 6.50 -14.37
CA ALA A 50 -1.12 6.75 -15.64
C ALA A 50 -2.41 7.58 -15.51
N TYR A 51 -3.16 7.38 -14.42
CA TYR A 51 -4.46 8.01 -14.23
C TYR A 51 -4.48 8.96 -13.04
N HIS A 52 -4.84 10.22 -13.30
CA HIS A 52 -4.84 11.30 -12.30
C HIS A 52 -6.24 11.73 -11.82
N GLY A 53 -7.30 11.06 -12.26
CA GLY A 53 -8.68 11.39 -11.87
C GLY A 53 -8.98 11.15 -10.38
N PRO A 54 -10.02 11.83 -9.86
CA PRO A 54 -10.42 11.76 -8.45
C PRO A 54 -11.21 10.49 -8.11
N ASP A 55 -11.70 9.77 -9.11
CA ASP A 55 -12.54 8.56 -9.02
C ASP A 55 -11.72 7.26 -9.12
N HIS A 56 -10.39 7.35 -8.98
CA HIS A 56 -9.49 6.20 -9.06
C HIS A 56 -9.96 5.05 -8.15
N PRO A 57 -10.04 3.78 -8.62
CA PRO A 57 -10.65 2.67 -7.88
C PRO A 57 -10.08 2.45 -6.47
N LEU A 58 -8.77 2.70 -6.28
CA LEU A 58 -8.11 2.61 -4.97
C LEU A 58 -8.75 3.53 -3.92
N TYR A 59 -9.20 4.74 -4.30
CA TYR A 59 -9.81 5.70 -3.37
C TYR A 59 -11.19 5.27 -2.92
N GLN A 60 -11.87 4.44 -3.72
CA GLN A 60 -13.19 3.92 -3.41
C GLN A 60 -13.16 2.82 -2.33
N ARG A 61 -11.96 2.38 -1.89
CA ARG A 61 -11.77 1.30 -0.91
C ARG A 61 -11.74 1.75 0.54
N GLN A 62 -11.84 3.06 0.80
CA GLN A 62 -11.86 3.62 2.15
C GLN A 62 -10.64 3.13 2.94
N LEU A 63 -9.47 3.29 2.34
CA LEU A 63 -8.20 2.91 2.92
C LEU A 63 -7.77 3.98 3.92
N ASP A 64 -7.19 3.55 5.03
CA ASP A 64 -6.48 4.45 5.94
C ASP A 64 -5.00 4.58 5.51
N ALA A 65 -4.43 3.51 4.95
CA ALA A 65 -3.02 3.48 4.55
C ALA A 65 -2.73 2.63 3.30
N VAL A 66 -1.59 2.90 2.66
CA VAL A 66 -0.94 2.05 1.65
C VAL A 66 0.44 1.65 2.14
N LEU A 67 0.69 0.35 2.25
CA LEU A 67 1.99 -0.25 2.51
C LEU A 67 2.68 -0.59 1.20
N THR A 68 3.91 -0.12 1.02
CA THR A 68 4.73 -0.42 -0.15
C THR A 68 6.19 -0.54 0.18
N ALA A 69 6.97 -1.25 -0.64
CA ALA A 69 8.42 -1.24 -0.46
C ALA A 69 8.99 0.13 -0.79
N SER A 70 8.29 0.89 -1.64
CA SER A 70 8.85 2.07 -2.25
C SER A 70 7.76 3.03 -2.82
N ALA A 71 7.77 4.31 -2.40
CA ALA A 71 6.96 5.40 -2.96
C ALA A 71 7.78 6.68 -3.25
N GLY A 72 7.51 7.33 -4.39
CA GLY A 72 8.04 8.66 -4.68
C GLY A 72 7.17 9.78 -4.12
N GLU A 73 7.72 10.99 -3.95
CA GLU A 73 7.07 12.13 -3.29
C GLU A 73 5.68 12.45 -3.85
N LYS A 74 5.53 12.53 -5.18
CA LYS A 74 4.24 12.80 -5.84
C LYS A 74 3.16 11.76 -5.51
N PHE A 75 3.56 10.51 -5.29
CA PHE A 75 2.63 9.46 -4.86
C PHE A 75 2.18 9.71 -3.42
N VAL A 76 3.13 10.00 -2.53
CA VAL A 76 2.86 10.31 -1.11
C VAL A 76 1.92 11.51 -0.98
N GLU A 77 2.24 12.62 -1.65
CA GLU A 77 1.38 13.80 -1.68
C GLU A 77 -0.03 13.49 -2.19
N ARG A 78 -0.12 12.66 -3.24
CA ARG A 78 -1.40 12.30 -3.83
C ARG A 78 -2.26 11.44 -2.89
N MET A 79 -1.66 10.49 -2.18
CA MET A 79 -2.37 9.67 -1.18
C MET A 79 -2.79 10.53 0.01
N ASN A 80 -1.90 11.41 0.51
CA ASN A 80 -2.20 12.31 1.63
C ASN A 80 -3.37 13.25 1.32
N ARG A 81 -3.52 13.72 0.07
CA ARG A 81 -4.69 14.51 -0.36
C ARG A 81 -6.01 13.74 -0.29
N GLN A 82 -5.96 12.41 -0.29
CA GLN A 82 -7.12 11.53 -0.10
C GLN A 82 -7.27 11.07 1.36
N GLY A 83 -6.42 11.54 2.27
CA GLY A 83 -6.40 11.09 3.67
C GLY A 83 -5.82 9.69 3.85
N ILE A 84 -5.07 9.19 2.86
CA ILE A 84 -4.46 7.86 2.89
C ILE A 84 -2.98 8.01 3.21
N GLU A 85 -2.53 7.41 4.32
CA GLU A 85 -1.13 7.39 4.71
C GLU A 85 -0.30 6.49 3.78
N VAL A 86 0.95 6.86 3.53
CA VAL A 86 1.89 5.99 2.80
C VAL A 86 2.96 5.49 3.75
N ILE A 87 2.96 4.18 3.96
CA ILE A 87 3.92 3.47 4.81
C ILE A 87 4.90 2.76 3.88
N THR A 88 6.20 3.05 4.04
CA THR A 88 7.28 2.40 3.30
C THR A 88 8.07 1.47 4.20
N THR A 89 8.41 0.27 3.71
CA THR A 89 9.19 -0.73 4.46
C THR A 89 10.18 -1.46 3.57
N ALA A 90 11.30 -1.92 4.12
CA ALA A 90 12.16 -2.90 3.45
C ALA A 90 11.68 -4.36 3.66
N GLU A 91 10.67 -4.57 4.50
CA GLU A 91 10.05 -5.89 4.67
C GLU A 91 9.37 -6.32 3.37
N SER A 92 9.57 -7.57 2.99
CA SER A 92 8.99 -8.17 1.80
C SER A 92 7.82 -9.09 2.11
N ASP A 93 7.76 -9.64 3.33
CA ASP A 93 6.67 -10.49 3.80
C ASP A 93 5.48 -9.65 4.24
N ILE A 94 4.33 -9.92 3.63
CA ILE A 94 3.12 -9.13 3.84
C ILE A 94 2.58 -9.34 5.26
N GLU A 95 2.53 -10.57 5.74
CA GLU A 95 1.96 -10.87 7.05
C GLU A 95 2.84 -10.30 8.17
N ALA A 96 4.16 -10.45 8.06
CA ALA A 96 5.12 -9.92 9.03
C ALA A 96 4.98 -8.40 9.17
N ALA A 97 4.94 -7.67 8.05
CA ALA A 97 4.78 -6.21 8.08
C ALA A 97 3.43 -5.79 8.67
N LEU A 98 2.34 -6.47 8.30
CA LEU A 98 1.01 -6.15 8.81
C LEU A 98 0.87 -6.45 10.31
N LYS A 99 1.49 -7.52 10.81
CA LYS A 99 1.53 -7.83 12.25
C LYS A 99 2.31 -6.78 13.03
N ALA A 100 3.48 -6.36 12.53
CA ALA A 100 4.25 -5.28 13.14
C ALA A 100 3.43 -3.98 13.21
N ILE A 101 2.74 -3.62 12.13
CA ILE A 101 1.84 -2.46 12.12
C ILE A 101 0.71 -2.61 13.16
N ALA A 102 0.07 -3.78 13.24
CA ALA A 102 -1.02 -4.03 14.18
C ALA A 102 -0.58 -3.99 15.65
N ALA A 103 0.67 -4.38 15.94
CA ALA A 103 1.30 -4.32 17.25
C ALA A 103 1.91 -2.94 17.58
N GLY A 104 1.93 -2.00 16.63
CA GLY A 104 2.60 -0.71 16.80
C GLY A 104 4.13 -0.81 16.84
N GLU A 105 4.68 -1.88 16.29
CA GLU A 105 6.12 -2.12 16.20
C GLU A 105 6.74 -1.41 14.99
N PRO A 106 8.03 -0.99 15.09
CA PRO A 106 8.71 -0.36 13.98
C PRO A 106 8.93 -1.35 12.82
N LEU A 107 8.70 -0.87 11.60
CA LEU A 107 9.05 -1.59 10.38
C LEU A 107 10.52 -1.35 10.00
N PRO A 108 11.18 -2.30 9.32
CA PRO A 108 12.50 -2.07 8.77
C PRO A 108 12.44 -0.92 7.75
N PRO A 109 13.35 0.07 7.84
CA PRO A 109 13.29 1.26 7.01
C PRO A 109 13.46 0.88 5.53
N ALA A 110 12.63 1.45 4.66
CA ALA A 110 12.81 1.30 3.22
C ALA A 110 14.15 1.90 2.77
N GLU A 111 14.78 1.29 1.76
CA GLU A 111 15.95 1.89 1.14
C GLU A 111 15.59 3.22 0.46
N PRO A 112 16.50 4.22 0.48
CA PRO A 112 16.24 5.51 -0.15
C PRO A 112 15.94 5.33 -1.64
N HIS A 113 14.89 6.01 -2.11
CA HIS A 113 14.58 6.05 -3.55
C HIS A 113 15.61 6.90 -4.26
N GLU A 114 16.44 6.28 -5.09
CA GLU A 114 17.13 7.00 -6.16
C GLU A 114 16.18 7.18 -7.35
N HIS A 115 16.07 8.43 -7.81
CA HIS A 115 15.19 8.89 -8.89
C HIS A 115 15.67 8.51 -10.29
#